data_AF-W4UV61-F1
#
_entry.id   AF-W4UV61-F1
#
_cell.length_a   1.000
_cell.length_b   1.000
_cell.length_c   1.000
_cell.angle_alpha   90.00
_cell.angle_beta   90.00
_cell.angle_gamma   90.00
#
_symmetry.space_group_name_H-M   'P 1'
#
loop_
_entity.id
_entity.type
_entity.pdbx_description
1 polymer ?
#
loop_
_entity_poly.entity_id
_entity_poly.type
_entity_poly.pdbx_seq_one_letter_code
_entity_poly.pdbx_strand_id
1 'polypeptide(L)'
;MEYRNIGKTGMAASVIGLGAEHLDGKPYAVVEETIHAALEHDINIIDIFMPGDEIRSNIGKALGSRRKDMIIQGHIGSVDLSQQYDISRDLDTCKRYFEKLLTNLQTDYIDVGMLFFMDTHEAFQQIQDNGIIDYVLELKKQGVVRSIGTSSHNPEVARKVLESGIVDLMMFSINPAFDMTPAETDVLGTIGNLAEQQYVTIDPVRAELYKYCEQQEIAITVMKTLGGGRLLSSEHSPFKKRCR
;
A
#
# COMPACT_ATOMS: atom_id res chain seq x y z
N MET A 1 -2.81 -6.07 -21.14
CA MET A 1 -3.19 -5.75 -19.75
C MET A 1 -4.47 -4.92 -19.72
N GLU A 2 -5.34 -5.10 -18.73
CA GLU A 2 -6.48 -4.19 -18.46
C GLU A 2 -6.05 -3.07 -17.51
N TYR A 3 -6.58 -1.85 -17.71
CA TYR A 3 -6.26 -0.68 -16.89
C TYR A 3 -7.53 -0.06 -16.29
N ARG A 4 -7.39 0.50 -15.08
CA ARG A 4 -8.44 1.25 -14.37
C ARG A 4 -7.91 2.59 -13.92
N ASN A 5 -8.77 3.61 -13.98
CA ASN A 5 -8.41 4.95 -13.52
C ASN A 5 -8.16 4.94 -11.99
N ILE A 6 -7.11 5.65 -11.57
CA ILE A 6 -6.86 5.94 -10.16
C ILE A 6 -7.68 7.18 -9.80
N GLY A 7 -8.94 6.95 -9.44
CA GLY A 7 -9.87 8.02 -9.06
C GLY A 7 -9.86 9.18 -10.04
N LYS A 8 -9.66 10.40 -9.52
CA LYS A 8 -9.63 11.66 -10.28
C LYS A 8 -8.22 12.14 -10.64
N THR A 9 -7.21 11.31 -10.43
CA THR A 9 -5.79 11.71 -10.57
C THR A 9 -5.35 11.88 -12.02
N GLY A 10 -6.12 11.35 -12.98
CA GLY A 10 -5.73 11.28 -14.40
C GLY A 10 -4.76 10.14 -14.71
N MET A 11 -4.30 9.37 -13.70
CA MET A 11 -3.49 8.17 -13.89
C MET A 11 -4.39 6.93 -14.09
N ALA A 12 -3.86 5.92 -14.80
CA ALA A 12 -4.52 4.63 -14.95
C ALA A 12 -3.51 3.50 -14.63
N ALA A 13 -3.91 2.61 -13.72
CA ALA A 13 -3.11 1.48 -13.27
C ALA A 13 -3.62 0.16 -13.84
N SER A 14 -2.71 -0.77 -14.10
CA SER A 14 -3.00 -2.14 -14.45
C SER A 14 -3.79 -2.82 -13.33
N VAL A 15 -4.77 -3.66 -13.69
CA VAL A 15 -5.60 -4.38 -12.70
C VAL A 15 -4.80 -5.36 -11.82
N ILE A 16 -3.58 -5.70 -12.25
CA ILE A 16 -2.58 -6.42 -11.48
C ILE A 16 -1.43 -5.45 -11.20
N GLY A 17 -1.01 -5.35 -9.95
CA GLY A 17 0.16 -4.57 -9.51
C GLY A 17 1.25 -5.45 -8.92
N LEU A 18 2.45 -4.88 -8.75
CA LEU A 18 3.59 -5.55 -8.13
C LEU A 18 3.76 -5.09 -6.67
N GLY A 19 3.63 -6.02 -5.72
CA GLY A 19 4.04 -5.77 -4.33
C GLY A 19 5.52 -6.10 -4.14
N ALA A 20 6.36 -5.10 -3.87
CA ALA A 20 7.82 -5.29 -3.87
C ALA A 20 8.39 -5.86 -2.56
N GLU A 21 7.58 -6.02 -1.50
CA GLU A 21 8.03 -6.51 -0.17
C GLU A 21 8.91 -7.76 -0.24
N HIS A 22 8.52 -8.73 -1.06
CA HIS A 22 9.21 -10.02 -1.20
C HIS A 22 10.61 -9.93 -1.84
N LEU A 23 10.94 -8.77 -2.41
CA LEU A 23 12.23 -8.50 -3.03
C LEU A 23 13.27 -7.99 -2.03
N ASP A 24 12.88 -7.60 -0.81
CA ASP A 24 13.86 -7.15 0.18
C ASP A 24 14.84 -8.28 0.55
N GLY A 25 16.12 -7.91 0.65
CA GLY A 25 17.24 -8.84 0.84
C GLY A 25 17.52 -9.79 -0.34
N LYS A 26 16.84 -9.63 -1.49
CA LYS A 26 17.14 -10.44 -2.69
C LYS A 26 18.33 -9.87 -3.47
N PRO A 27 19.11 -10.73 -4.15
CA PRO A 27 20.15 -10.26 -5.07
C PRO A 27 19.57 -9.38 -6.18
N TYR A 28 20.36 -8.39 -6.63
CA TYR A 28 19.95 -7.47 -7.71
C TYR A 28 19.38 -8.19 -8.94
N ALA A 29 19.96 -9.31 -9.36
CA ALA A 29 19.48 -10.07 -10.53
C ALA A 29 18.01 -10.52 -10.39
N VAL A 30 17.58 -10.89 -9.18
CA VAL A 30 16.18 -11.29 -8.91
C VAL A 30 15.27 -10.07 -8.93
N VAL A 31 15.73 -8.94 -8.38
CA VAL A 31 14.99 -7.67 -8.41
C VAL A 31 14.81 -7.21 -9.86
N GLU A 32 15.88 -7.23 -10.65
CA GLU A 32 15.89 -6.85 -12.07
C GLU A 32 14.94 -7.73 -12.88
N GLU A 33 15.08 -9.05 -12.78
CA GLU A 33 14.20 -10.01 -13.47
C GLU A 33 12.73 -9.77 -13.14
N THR A 34 12.40 -9.55 -11.85
CA THR A 34 11.02 -9.33 -11.41
C THR A 34 10.45 -8.02 -11.96
N ILE A 35 11.22 -6.92 -11.90
CA ILE A 35 10.79 -5.61 -12.41
C ILE A 35 10.65 -5.64 -13.93
N HIS A 36 11.57 -6.29 -14.64
CA HIS A 36 11.51 -6.42 -16.10
C HIS A 36 10.33 -7.28 -16.53
N ALA A 37 10.09 -8.42 -15.88
CA ALA A 37 8.92 -9.25 -16.16
C ALA A 37 7.60 -8.49 -15.96
N ALA A 38 7.49 -7.68 -14.89
CA ALA A 38 6.32 -6.84 -14.68
C ALA A 38 6.11 -5.85 -15.85
N LEU A 39 7.16 -5.14 -16.25
CA LEU A 39 7.12 -4.19 -17.36
C LEU A 39 6.82 -4.87 -18.71
N GLU A 40 7.36 -6.06 -18.96
CA GLU A 40 7.13 -6.86 -20.18
C GLU A 40 5.69 -7.37 -20.29
N HIS A 41 5.01 -7.54 -19.16
CA HIS A 41 3.59 -7.91 -19.10
C HIS A 41 2.65 -6.70 -18.93
N ASP A 42 3.16 -5.50 -19.22
CA ASP A 42 2.47 -4.22 -19.14
C ASP A 42 1.89 -3.88 -17.74
N ILE A 43 2.43 -4.47 -16.66
CA ILE A 43 2.15 -4.04 -15.29
C ILE A 43 2.81 -2.68 -15.07
N ASN A 44 2.02 -1.70 -14.63
CA ASN A 44 2.48 -0.32 -14.49
C ASN A 44 2.23 0.28 -13.11
N ILE A 45 2.00 -0.53 -12.07
CA ILE A 45 1.92 -0.06 -10.69
C ILE A 45 2.73 -0.95 -9.75
N ILE A 46 3.51 -0.33 -8.87
CA ILE A 46 4.35 -1.00 -7.87
C ILE A 46 4.18 -0.34 -6.50
N ASP A 47 4.10 -1.16 -5.46
CA ASP A 47 4.16 -0.70 -4.07
C ASP A 47 5.56 -0.87 -3.49
N ILE A 48 6.10 0.22 -2.93
CA ILE A 48 7.45 0.28 -2.34
C ILE A 48 7.36 0.92 -0.97
N PHE A 49 7.03 0.13 0.06
CA PHE A 49 7.06 0.62 1.44
C PHE A 49 8.42 0.41 2.13
N MET A 50 9.16 -0.65 1.77
CA MET A 50 10.35 -1.09 2.52
C MET A 50 11.38 0.04 2.64
N PRO A 51 11.90 0.35 3.85
CA PRO A 51 12.79 1.47 4.14
C PRO A 51 14.24 1.29 3.65
N GLY A 52 14.65 0.04 3.38
CA GLY A 52 16.04 -0.32 3.11
C GLY A 52 16.63 0.35 1.86
N ASP A 53 17.87 0.84 2.00
CA ASP A 53 18.57 1.55 0.93
C ASP A 53 18.88 0.66 -0.27
N GLU A 54 19.30 -0.58 -0.01
CA GLU A 54 19.69 -1.53 -1.06
C GLU A 54 18.52 -1.91 -1.96
N ILE A 55 17.37 -2.30 -1.39
CA ILE A 55 16.20 -2.69 -2.18
C ILE A 55 15.65 -1.52 -3.00
N ARG A 56 15.57 -0.31 -2.42
CA ARG A 56 15.13 0.89 -3.15
C ARG A 56 16.10 1.23 -4.29
N SER A 57 17.41 1.11 -4.05
CA SER A 57 18.44 1.35 -5.07
C SER A 57 18.40 0.31 -6.19
N ASN A 58 18.16 -0.96 -5.84
CA ASN A 58 18.02 -2.04 -6.81
C ASN A 58 16.77 -1.86 -7.68
N ILE A 59 15.64 -1.46 -7.10
CA ILE A 59 14.42 -1.14 -7.85
C ILE A 59 14.65 0.08 -8.76
N GLY A 60 15.23 1.16 -8.24
CA GLY A 60 15.57 2.35 -9.04
C GLY A 60 16.45 2.01 -10.24
N LYS A 61 17.51 1.22 -10.00
CA LYS A 61 18.41 0.74 -11.05
C LYS A 61 17.70 -0.16 -12.08
N ALA A 62 16.84 -1.07 -11.64
CA ALA A 62 16.09 -1.97 -12.52
C ALA A 62 15.06 -1.22 -13.40
N LEU A 63 14.43 -0.17 -12.85
CA LEU A 63 13.54 0.72 -13.61
C LEU A 63 14.31 1.56 -14.63
N GLY A 64 15.42 2.17 -14.22
CA GLY A 64 16.27 3.00 -15.09
C GLY A 64 15.47 3.99 -15.94
N SER A 65 15.67 3.96 -17.26
CA SER A 65 14.95 4.83 -18.21
C SER A 65 13.44 4.57 -18.30
N ARG A 66 12.97 3.41 -17.83
CA ARG A 66 11.56 3.00 -17.78
C ARG A 66 10.83 3.46 -16.51
N ARG A 67 11.48 4.26 -15.63
CA ARG A 67 10.85 4.83 -14.42
C ARG A 67 9.50 5.49 -14.71
N LYS A 68 9.37 6.20 -15.83
CA LYS A 68 8.13 6.88 -16.25
C LYS A 68 6.98 5.94 -16.63
N ASP A 69 7.27 4.67 -16.87
CA ASP A 69 6.28 3.67 -17.27
C ASP A 69 5.69 2.92 -16.06
N MET A 70 6.14 3.25 -14.84
CA MET A 70 5.73 2.62 -13.59
C MET A 70 5.17 3.66 -12.61
N ILE A 71 3.93 3.49 -12.18
CA ILE A 71 3.29 4.24 -11.09
C ILE A 71 3.85 3.69 -9.78
N ILE A 72 4.55 4.53 -9.01
CA ILE A 72 5.11 4.14 -7.71
C ILE A 72 4.21 4.64 -6.58
N GLN A 73 3.76 3.70 -5.74
CA GLN A 73 3.25 3.98 -4.40
C GLN A 73 4.44 4.01 -3.42
N GLY A 74 4.85 5.22 -3.04
CA GLY A 74 6.00 5.46 -2.18
C GLY A 74 5.57 5.97 -0.81
N HIS A 75 6.06 5.34 0.26
CA HIS A 75 5.50 5.51 1.60
C HIS A 75 6.20 6.58 2.46
N ILE A 76 5.40 7.38 3.13
CA ILE A 76 5.80 8.41 4.09
C ILE A 76 5.50 7.89 5.49
N GLY A 77 6.55 7.77 6.30
CA GLY A 77 6.47 7.21 7.66
C GLY A 77 6.87 5.73 7.77
N SER A 78 7.23 5.06 6.68
CA SER A 78 7.89 3.74 6.74
C SER A 78 9.40 3.90 6.94
N VAL A 79 9.93 3.33 8.04
CA VAL A 79 11.31 3.53 8.50
C VAL A 79 11.92 2.24 9.05
N ASP A 80 13.23 2.22 9.31
CA ASP A 80 13.93 1.09 9.94
C ASP A 80 14.80 1.50 11.15
N LEU A 81 14.34 2.47 11.94
CA LEU A 81 15.07 3.00 13.10
C LEU A 81 15.47 1.93 14.13
N SER A 82 14.67 0.87 14.26
CA SER A 82 14.90 -0.25 15.17
C SER A 82 15.58 -1.46 14.50
N GLN A 83 16.23 -1.28 13.34
CA GLN A 83 16.82 -2.36 12.51
C GLN A 83 15.80 -3.42 12.05
N GLN A 84 14.54 -3.04 12.02
CA GLN A 84 13.40 -3.80 11.51
C GLN A 84 12.42 -2.79 10.89
N TYR A 85 11.46 -3.26 10.09
CA TYR A 85 10.40 -2.38 9.60
C TYR A 85 9.64 -1.75 10.76
N ASP A 86 9.51 -0.43 10.70
CA ASP A 86 8.96 0.39 11.77
C ASP A 86 8.16 1.54 11.17
N ILE A 87 7.40 2.20 12.03
CA ILE A 87 6.45 3.24 11.68
C ILE A 87 6.85 4.51 12.44
N SER A 88 7.19 5.56 11.70
CA SER A 88 7.40 6.88 12.28
C SER A 88 6.24 7.81 12.02
N ARG A 89 5.95 8.64 13.03
CA ARG A 89 5.09 9.82 12.96
C ARG A 89 5.86 11.08 13.32
N ASP A 90 7.20 10.99 13.41
CA ASP A 90 8.04 12.16 13.58
C ASP A 90 8.29 12.82 12.22
N LEU A 91 7.99 14.12 12.10
CA LEU A 91 8.02 14.84 10.83
C LEU A 91 9.40 14.81 10.18
N ASP A 92 10.45 15.09 10.94
CA ASP A 92 11.82 15.18 10.42
C ASP A 92 12.35 13.81 10.00
N THR A 93 11.99 12.77 10.74
CA THR A 93 12.24 11.38 10.32
C THR A 93 11.50 11.07 9.02
N CYS A 94 10.21 11.40 8.90
CA CYS A 94 9.44 11.14 7.69
C CYS A 94 10.05 11.83 6.47
N LYS A 95 10.44 13.11 6.59
CA LYS A 95 11.15 13.86 5.54
C LYS A 95 12.42 13.17 5.10
N ARG A 96 13.29 12.84 6.05
CA ARG A 96 14.58 12.19 5.78
C ARG A 96 14.41 10.85 5.04
N TYR A 97 13.47 10.01 5.46
CA TYR A 97 13.26 8.72 4.80
C TYR A 97 12.61 8.84 3.43
N PHE A 98 11.76 9.85 3.22
CA PHE A 98 11.15 10.10 1.92
C PHE A 98 12.16 10.71 0.92
N GLU A 99 13.04 11.59 1.37
CA GLU A 99 14.17 12.09 0.56
C GLU A 99 15.13 10.95 0.16
N LYS A 100 15.42 10.03 1.09
CA LYS A 100 16.18 8.81 0.78
C LYS A 100 15.46 7.92 -0.23
N LEU A 101 14.12 7.78 -0.14
CA LEU A 101 13.33 7.03 -1.11
C LEU A 101 13.55 7.56 -2.53
N LEU A 102 13.42 8.89 -2.73
CA LEU A 102 13.65 9.55 -4.02
C LEU A 102 15.09 9.35 -4.50
N THR A 103 16.07 9.56 -3.62
CA THR A 103 17.50 9.40 -3.93
C THR A 103 17.82 7.98 -4.38
N ASN A 104 17.36 6.97 -3.65
CA ASN A 104 17.61 5.56 -3.97
C ASN A 104 16.90 5.13 -5.24
N LEU A 105 15.66 5.60 -5.46
CA LEU A 105 14.93 5.33 -6.70
C LEU A 105 15.45 6.12 -7.90
N GLN A 106 16.40 7.05 -7.70
CA GLN A 106 16.98 7.91 -8.74
C GLN A 106 15.89 8.68 -9.52
N THR A 107 14.93 9.23 -8.78
CA THR A 107 13.76 9.95 -9.31
C THR A 107 13.49 11.21 -8.50
N ASP A 108 12.94 12.23 -9.13
CA ASP A 108 12.53 13.49 -8.51
C ASP A 108 11.04 13.53 -8.15
N TYR A 109 10.27 12.50 -8.52
CA TYR A 109 8.86 12.36 -8.15
C TYR A 109 8.45 10.94 -7.75
N ILE A 110 7.37 10.87 -6.97
CA ILE A 110 6.56 9.69 -6.66
C ILE A 110 5.13 9.92 -7.17
N ASP A 111 4.55 8.90 -7.80
CA ASP A 111 3.21 9.01 -8.39
C ASP A 111 2.13 9.08 -7.31
N VAL A 112 2.23 8.23 -6.28
CA VAL A 112 1.33 8.25 -5.12
C VAL A 112 2.15 8.25 -3.82
N GLY A 113 2.13 9.38 -3.10
CA GLY A 113 2.75 9.51 -1.78
C GLY A 113 1.82 8.93 -0.71
N MET A 114 2.17 7.77 -0.15
CA MET A 114 1.31 7.00 0.74
C MET A 114 1.54 7.38 2.21
N LEU A 115 0.50 7.81 2.92
CA LEU A 115 0.49 7.88 4.38
C LEU A 115 0.52 6.45 4.94
N PHE A 116 1.67 6.05 5.48
CA PHE A 116 1.93 4.64 5.81
C PHE A 116 1.24 4.19 7.10
N PHE A 117 0.43 3.13 7.03
CA PHE A 117 -0.07 2.38 8.18
C PHE A 117 -1.01 3.19 9.10
N MET A 118 -2.13 3.66 8.55
CA MET A 118 -3.19 4.36 9.27
C MET A 118 -4.20 3.37 9.87
N ASP A 119 -3.80 2.67 10.93
CA ASP A 119 -4.62 1.62 11.56
C ASP A 119 -5.28 2.03 12.87
N THR A 120 -4.90 3.18 13.44
CA THR A 120 -5.47 3.69 14.69
C THR A 120 -5.88 5.16 14.58
N HIS A 121 -6.85 5.56 15.41
CA HIS A 121 -7.31 6.94 15.50
C HIS A 121 -6.20 7.89 15.96
N GLU A 122 -5.36 7.43 16.87
CA GLU A 122 -4.21 8.15 17.39
C GLU A 122 -3.18 8.41 16.29
N ALA A 123 -2.91 7.42 15.43
CA ALA A 123 -1.99 7.58 14.31
C ALA A 123 -2.50 8.66 13.32
N PHE A 124 -3.80 8.67 13.02
CA PHE A 124 -4.39 9.68 12.16
C PHE A 124 -4.36 11.07 12.80
N GLN A 125 -4.75 11.18 14.08
CA GLN A 125 -4.70 12.45 14.81
C GLN A 125 -3.28 13.01 14.87
N GLN A 126 -2.27 12.17 15.15
CA GLN A 126 -0.87 12.60 15.20
C GLN A 126 -0.43 13.29 13.91
N ILE A 127 -0.71 12.70 12.74
CA ILE A 127 -0.27 13.29 11.46
C ILE A 127 -1.02 14.60 11.14
N GLN A 128 -2.23 14.79 11.67
CA GLN A 128 -2.98 16.05 11.54
C GLN A 128 -2.36 17.16 12.39
N ASP A 129 -1.83 16.82 13.56
CA ASP A 129 -1.35 17.80 14.55
C ASP A 129 0.15 18.13 14.43
N ASN A 130 0.93 17.31 13.71
CA ASN A 130 2.40 17.38 13.71
C ASN A 130 3.03 17.88 12.40
N GLY A 131 2.22 18.36 11.45
CA GLY A 131 2.68 18.93 10.18
C GLY A 131 3.03 17.92 9.07
N ILE A 132 2.82 16.62 9.27
CA ILE A 132 2.99 15.62 8.20
C ILE A 132 2.02 15.89 7.05
N ILE A 133 0.75 16.18 7.35
CA ILE A 133 -0.24 16.52 6.31
C ILE A 133 0.21 17.73 5.49
N ASP A 134 0.65 18.81 6.14
CA ASP A 134 1.15 20.01 5.46
C ASP A 134 2.37 19.69 4.57
N TYR A 135 3.28 18.84 5.05
CA TYR A 135 4.42 18.38 4.27
C TYR A 135 4.00 17.63 3.01
N VAL A 136 3.07 16.67 3.10
CA VAL A 136 2.61 15.92 1.92
C VAL A 136 1.87 16.83 0.93
N LEU A 137 1.06 17.78 1.42
CA LEU A 137 0.38 18.77 0.58
C LEU A 137 1.38 19.68 -0.16
N GLU A 138 2.45 20.11 0.51
CA GLU A 138 3.51 20.90 -0.12
C GLU A 138 4.28 20.08 -1.17
N LEU A 139 4.60 18.81 -0.89
CA LEU A 139 5.18 17.90 -1.90
C LEU A 139 4.26 17.74 -3.12
N LYS A 140 2.94 17.66 -2.91
CA LYS A 140 1.95 17.60 -4.00
C LYS A 140 1.99 18.87 -4.84
N LYS A 141 1.99 20.03 -4.19
CA LYS A 141 2.07 21.34 -4.84
C LYS A 141 3.36 21.54 -5.63
N GLN A 142 4.48 20.99 -5.14
CA GLN A 142 5.78 21.02 -5.82
C GLN A 142 5.91 20.00 -6.95
N GLY A 143 4.97 19.07 -7.09
CA GLY A 143 5.00 17.99 -8.08
C GLY A 143 5.93 16.82 -7.74
N VAL A 144 6.57 16.85 -6.56
CA VAL A 144 7.37 15.73 -6.02
C VAL A 144 6.46 14.54 -5.73
N VAL A 145 5.22 14.79 -5.31
CA VAL A 145 4.16 13.79 -5.22
C VAL A 145 3.06 14.17 -6.21
N ARG A 146 2.55 13.25 -7.03
CA ARG A 146 1.46 13.57 -7.98
C ARG A 146 0.08 13.44 -7.36
N SER A 147 -0.08 12.46 -6.47
CA SER A 147 -1.32 12.14 -5.77
C SER A 147 -1.03 11.63 -4.36
N ILE A 148 -1.99 11.76 -3.45
CA ILE A 148 -1.80 11.34 -2.05
C ILE A 148 -2.59 10.07 -1.81
N GLY A 149 -1.93 9.08 -1.21
CA GLY A 149 -2.53 7.82 -0.84
C GLY A 149 -2.49 7.56 0.66
N THR A 150 -3.13 6.49 1.11
CA THR A 150 -3.00 5.97 2.49
C THR A 150 -2.99 4.45 2.46
N SER A 151 -2.39 3.81 3.46
CA SER A 151 -2.53 2.36 3.69
C SER A 151 -3.16 2.06 5.03
N SER A 152 -4.06 1.07 5.09
CA SER A 152 -4.74 0.66 6.32
C SER A 152 -5.23 -0.79 6.28
N HIS A 153 -5.47 -1.35 7.45
CA HIS A 153 -6.10 -2.65 7.72
C HIS A 153 -7.40 -2.50 8.54
N ASN A 154 -7.62 -1.33 9.15
CA ASN A 154 -8.78 -1.03 9.97
C ASN A 154 -9.82 -0.23 9.16
N PRO A 155 -11.03 -0.76 8.90
CA PRO A 155 -11.98 -0.12 8.02
C PRO A 155 -12.57 1.18 8.59
N GLU A 156 -12.69 1.32 9.91
CA GLU A 156 -13.20 2.54 10.54
C GLU A 156 -12.19 3.69 10.45
N VAL A 157 -10.92 3.41 10.73
CA VAL A 157 -9.84 4.40 10.62
C VAL A 157 -9.63 4.77 9.16
N ALA A 158 -9.61 3.79 8.26
CA ALA A 158 -9.55 4.04 6.82
C ALA A 158 -10.67 4.99 6.37
N ARG A 159 -11.92 4.71 6.77
CA ARG A 159 -13.08 5.57 6.46
C ARG A 159 -12.84 7.02 6.88
N LYS A 160 -12.36 7.26 8.11
CA LYS A 160 -12.07 8.61 8.63
C LYS A 160 -10.96 9.31 7.86
N VAL A 161 -9.90 8.59 7.49
CA VAL A 161 -8.82 9.16 6.66
C VAL A 161 -9.38 9.59 5.31
N LEU A 162 -10.26 8.80 4.67
CA LEU A 162 -10.86 9.17 3.39
C LEU A 162 -11.81 10.38 3.51
N GLU A 163 -12.55 10.51 4.60
CA GLU A 163 -13.44 11.66 4.86
C GLU A 163 -12.70 12.99 5.01
N SER A 164 -11.39 12.96 5.26
CA SER A 164 -10.56 14.17 5.25
C SER A 164 -10.50 14.86 3.88
N GLY A 165 -10.79 14.12 2.79
CA GLY A 165 -10.70 14.62 1.42
C GLY A 165 -9.27 14.83 0.90
N ILE A 166 -8.24 14.39 1.67
CA ILE A 166 -6.83 14.56 1.32
C ILE A 166 -6.34 13.46 0.38
N VAL A 167 -6.96 12.27 0.45
CA VAL A 167 -6.48 11.03 -0.16
C VAL A 167 -7.25 10.67 -1.43
N ASP A 168 -6.52 10.33 -2.49
CA ASP A 168 -7.05 9.93 -3.80
C ASP A 168 -7.05 8.39 -4.00
N LEU A 169 -6.20 7.66 -3.26
CA LEU A 169 -6.01 6.22 -3.36
C LEU A 169 -5.83 5.58 -1.98
N MET A 170 -6.50 4.46 -1.74
CA MET A 170 -6.34 3.67 -0.53
C MET A 170 -5.72 2.31 -0.85
N MET A 171 -4.62 1.95 -0.18
CA MET A 171 -4.19 0.57 -0.12
C MET A 171 -4.84 -0.13 1.08
N PHE A 172 -5.61 -1.19 0.83
CA PHE A 172 -6.38 -1.85 1.88
C PHE A 172 -6.28 -3.37 1.80
N SER A 173 -6.33 -4.03 2.95
CA SER A 173 -6.36 -5.48 3.03
C SER A 173 -7.75 -6.02 2.69
N ILE A 174 -7.88 -6.67 1.53
CA ILE A 174 -9.14 -7.25 1.03
C ILE A 174 -8.88 -8.69 0.64
N ASN A 175 -9.62 -9.60 1.27
CA ASN A 175 -9.72 -11.00 0.89
C ASN A 175 -10.92 -11.62 1.61
N PRO A 176 -11.46 -12.77 1.13
CA PRO A 176 -12.65 -13.35 1.73
C PRO A 176 -12.55 -13.64 3.22
N ALA A 177 -11.36 -13.98 3.76
CA ALA A 177 -11.22 -14.21 5.19
C ALA A 177 -11.27 -12.90 5.99
N PHE A 178 -10.56 -11.86 5.57
CA PHE A 178 -10.56 -10.57 6.27
C PHE A 178 -11.92 -9.88 6.18
N ASP A 179 -12.60 -9.99 5.05
CA ASP A 179 -13.86 -9.29 4.83
C ASP A 179 -15.06 -9.98 5.47
N MET A 180 -14.88 -11.22 5.91
CA MET A 180 -15.87 -11.99 6.64
C MET A 180 -15.56 -12.06 8.15
N THR A 181 -14.56 -11.34 8.65
CA THR A 181 -14.33 -11.15 10.09
C THR A 181 -14.86 -9.79 10.55
N PRO A 182 -15.31 -9.66 11.81
CA PRO A 182 -15.75 -8.36 12.36
C PRO A 182 -14.69 -7.26 12.16
N ALA A 183 -15.14 -6.03 11.91
CA ALA A 183 -14.29 -4.86 11.64
C ALA A 183 -13.21 -4.58 12.69
N GLU A 184 -13.48 -4.91 13.96
CA GLU A 184 -12.59 -4.76 15.10
C GLU A 184 -11.48 -5.82 15.18
N THR A 185 -11.53 -6.85 14.33
CA THR A 185 -10.54 -7.93 14.32
C THR A 185 -9.18 -7.40 13.89
N ASP A 186 -8.14 -7.70 14.68
CA ASP A 186 -6.76 -7.53 14.25
C ASP A 186 -6.42 -8.57 13.17
N VAL A 187 -6.71 -8.21 11.91
CA VAL A 187 -6.49 -9.08 10.74
C VAL A 187 -5.01 -9.41 10.51
N LEU A 188 -4.09 -8.57 11.00
CA LEU A 188 -2.65 -8.84 10.92
C LEU A 188 -2.23 -9.87 11.96
N GLY A 189 -2.62 -9.68 13.22
CA GLY A 189 -2.35 -10.62 14.30
C GLY A 189 -3.01 -11.99 14.09
N THR A 190 -4.15 -12.04 13.39
CA THR A 190 -4.91 -13.28 13.14
C THR A 190 -4.57 -13.98 11.84
N ILE A 191 -3.71 -13.42 10.98
CA ILE A 191 -3.36 -14.03 9.68
C ILE A 191 -2.79 -15.45 9.84
N GLY A 192 -2.13 -15.74 10.97
CA GLY A 192 -1.61 -17.07 11.29
C GLY A 192 -2.68 -18.13 11.52
N ASN A 193 -3.88 -17.73 11.95
CA ASN A 193 -4.92 -18.60 12.51
C ASN A 193 -6.27 -18.34 11.84
N LEU A 194 -6.29 -18.11 10.51
CA LEU A 194 -7.53 -17.85 9.76
C LEU A 194 -8.60 -18.92 10.03
N ALA A 195 -8.24 -20.20 9.96
CA ALA A 195 -9.18 -21.31 10.18
C ALA A 195 -9.89 -21.31 11.54
N GLU A 196 -9.39 -20.57 12.53
CA GLU A 196 -9.93 -20.48 13.89
C GLU A 196 -10.81 -19.25 14.11
N GLN A 197 -10.90 -18.35 13.13
CA GLN A 197 -11.70 -17.12 13.25
C GLN A 197 -13.19 -17.39 13.11
N GLN A 198 -13.99 -16.52 13.73
CA GLN A 198 -15.43 -16.49 13.49
C GLN A 198 -15.71 -15.72 12.21
N TYR A 199 -16.33 -16.41 11.24
CA TYR A 199 -16.73 -15.82 9.97
C TYR A 199 -18.22 -15.46 9.97
N VAL A 200 -18.51 -14.24 9.54
CA VAL A 200 -19.84 -13.72 9.25
C VAL A 200 -20.05 -13.65 7.73
N THR A 201 -21.11 -13.02 7.26
CA THR A 201 -21.20 -12.55 5.86
C THR A 201 -20.14 -11.47 5.61
N ILE A 202 -20.16 -10.78 4.47
CA ILE A 202 -19.34 -9.56 4.37
C ILE A 202 -19.65 -8.64 5.57
N ASP A 203 -18.60 -8.19 6.26
CA ASP A 203 -18.72 -7.27 7.37
C ASP A 203 -19.32 -5.94 6.86
N PRO A 204 -20.37 -5.41 7.51
CA PRO A 204 -21.08 -4.23 7.01
C PRO A 204 -20.21 -2.96 7.02
N VAL A 205 -19.23 -2.84 7.92
CA VAL A 205 -18.33 -1.68 7.99
C VAL A 205 -17.39 -1.69 6.78
N ARG A 206 -16.83 -2.85 6.45
CA ARG A 206 -16.01 -3.03 5.24
C ARG A 206 -16.82 -2.80 3.97
N ALA A 207 -18.03 -3.34 3.89
CA ALA A 207 -18.92 -3.12 2.74
C ALA A 207 -19.23 -1.64 2.52
N GLU A 208 -19.57 -0.89 3.58
CA GLU A 208 -19.81 0.55 3.48
C GLU A 208 -18.54 1.36 3.17
N LEU A 209 -17.35 0.91 3.61
CA LEU A 209 -16.07 1.51 3.18
C LEU A 209 -15.88 1.40 1.66
N TYR A 210 -16.10 0.22 1.08
CA TYR A 210 -15.94 0.02 -0.37
C TYR A 210 -16.95 0.83 -1.18
N LYS A 211 -18.21 0.84 -0.73
CA LYS A 211 -19.26 1.67 -1.32
C LYS A 211 -18.94 3.15 -1.23
N TYR A 212 -18.36 3.61 -0.12
CA TYR A 212 -17.90 4.99 -0.01
C TYR A 212 -16.77 5.30 -1.02
N CYS A 213 -15.78 4.42 -1.14
CA CYS A 213 -14.71 4.58 -2.13
C CYS A 213 -15.28 4.69 -3.55
N GLU A 214 -16.24 3.84 -3.91
CA GLU A 214 -16.93 3.90 -5.19
C GLU A 214 -17.66 5.24 -5.39
N GLN A 215 -18.45 5.67 -4.40
CA GLN A 215 -19.20 6.93 -4.45
C GLN A 215 -18.30 8.18 -4.57
N GLN A 216 -17.13 8.16 -3.95
CA GLN A 216 -16.18 9.28 -3.97
C GLN A 216 -15.16 9.19 -5.10
N GLU A 217 -15.18 8.10 -5.88
CA GLU A 217 -14.18 7.79 -6.91
C GLU A 217 -12.75 7.72 -6.31
N ILE A 218 -12.61 7.08 -5.15
CA ILE A 218 -11.32 6.79 -4.51
C ILE A 218 -10.90 5.38 -4.92
N ALA A 219 -9.73 5.25 -5.55
CA ALA A 219 -9.24 3.95 -5.99
C ALA A 219 -8.76 3.10 -4.81
N ILE A 220 -8.92 1.78 -4.92
CA ILE A 220 -8.41 0.83 -3.94
C ILE A 220 -7.32 -0.04 -4.59
N THR A 221 -6.10 0.00 -4.06
CA THR A 221 -5.10 -1.04 -4.30
C THR A 221 -5.20 -2.09 -3.21
N VAL A 222 -5.14 -3.37 -3.59
CA VAL A 222 -5.42 -4.46 -2.64
C VAL A 222 -4.13 -5.13 -2.20
N MET A 223 -3.97 -5.28 -0.89
CA MET A 223 -2.90 -6.07 -0.28
C MET A 223 -3.46 -7.31 0.42
N LYS A 224 -2.57 -8.28 0.69
CA LYS A 224 -2.89 -9.54 1.39
C LYS A 224 -4.04 -10.34 0.74
N THR A 225 -4.20 -10.24 -0.58
CA THR A 225 -5.24 -10.93 -1.37
C THR A 225 -5.29 -12.44 -1.12
N LEU A 226 -4.15 -13.06 -0.82
CA LEU A 226 -4.02 -14.51 -0.61
C LEU A 226 -3.92 -14.92 0.86
N GLY A 227 -4.07 -13.99 1.82
CA GLY A 227 -3.95 -14.27 3.26
C GLY A 227 -2.61 -14.91 3.63
N GLY A 228 -1.51 -14.41 3.07
CA GLY A 228 -0.17 -15.02 3.26
C GLY A 228 -0.03 -16.43 2.63
N GLY A 229 -0.80 -16.71 1.58
CA GLY A 229 -0.86 -18.02 0.92
C GLY A 229 -1.80 -19.02 1.60
N ARG A 230 -2.33 -18.71 2.79
CA ARG A 230 -3.19 -19.62 3.55
C ARG A 230 -4.53 -19.88 2.87
N LEU A 231 -5.05 -18.91 2.11
CA LEU A 231 -6.27 -19.09 1.32
C LEU A 231 -6.10 -20.10 0.19
N LEU A 232 -4.86 -20.35 -0.26
CA LEU A 232 -4.52 -21.37 -1.26
C LEU A 232 -4.29 -22.75 -0.63
N SER A 233 -4.04 -22.81 0.68
CA SER A 233 -3.78 -24.05 1.40
C SER A 233 -5.08 -24.77 1.77
N SER A 234 -5.16 -26.06 1.47
CA SER A 234 -6.28 -26.89 1.93
C SER A 234 -6.32 -27.11 3.43
N GLU A 235 -5.18 -26.95 4.11
CA GLU A 235 -5.03 -27.14 5.55
C GLU A 235 -5.38 -25.88 6.34
N HIS A 236 -4.97 -24.72 5.83
CA HIS A 236 -5.08 -23.45 6.56
C HIS A 236 -6.22 -22.54 6.09
N SER A 237 -6.83 -22.84 4.93
CA SER A 237 -7.94 -22.04 4.44
C SER A 237 -9.20 -22.29 5.31
N PRO A 238 -9.89 -21.23 5.76
CA PRO A 238 -11.15 -21.36 6.48
C PRO A 238 -12.28 -21.88 5.56
N PHE A 239 -12.09 -21.82 4.24
CA PHE A 239 -13.09 -22.22 3.25
C PHE A 239 -12.83 -23.66 2.80
N LYS A 240 -13.63 -24.61 3.29
CA LYS A 240 -13.46 -26.04 2.96
C LYS A 240 -13.74 -26.33 1.47
N LYS A 241 -12.65 -26.69 0.75
CA LYS A 241 -12.49 -27.28 -0.61
C LYS A 241 -12.89 -26.45 -1.86
N ARG A 242 -11.82 -26.10 -2.60
CA ARG A 242 -11.62 -25.81 -4.05
C ARG A 242 -12.88 -25.59 -4.91
N CYS A 243 -13.02 -24.37 -5.43
CA CYS A 243 -13.56 -24.21 -6.79
C CYS A 243 -12.70 -25.06 -7.73
N ARG A 244 -13.32 -26.07 -8.35
CA ARG A 244 -12.70 -26.85 -9.43
C ARG A 244 -12.58 -26.00 -10.68
#